data_AF-A0A090WU19-F1
#
_entry.id   AF-A0A090WU19-F1
#
_cell.length_a   1.000
_cell.length_b   1.000
_cell.length_c   1.000
_cell.angle_alpha   90.00
_cell.angle_beta   90.00
_cell.angle_gamma   90.00
#
_symmetry.space_group_name_H-M   'P 1'
#
loop_
_entity.id
_entity.type
_entity.pdbx_description
1 polymer ?
#
loop_
_entity_poly.entity_id
_entity_poly.type
_entity_poly.pdbx_seq_one_letter_code
_entity_poly.pdbx_strand_id
1 'polypeptide(L)'
;MYFCDVKSKFLNHINSPKELRLLNQKDLPQLARELREFIIDIVATKEGHLGASLGVVELTIALHYVFNTPDDQLIWDVGHQAYGHKILTERRENFHTNRQLNGISGFPKRSESVYDTFGVGHASTSISAALGWQLPQN
;
A
#
# COMPACT_ATOMS: atom_id res chain seq x y z
N MET A 1 13.55 18.25 6.17
CA MET A 1 13.66 17.24 7.23
C MET A 1 12.58 17.53 8.25
N TYR A 2 11.36 17.06 8.00
CA TYR A 2 10.22 17.19 8.93
C TYR A 2 9.44 15.88 8.85
N PHE A 3 9.96 14.83 9.47
CA PHE A 3 9.13 13.73 9.91
C PHE A 3 9.16 13.82 11.42
N CYS A 4 7.99 14.09 12.01
CA CYS A 4 7.78 13.93 13.44
C CYS A 4 8.27 12.52 13.80
N ASP A 5 9.03 12.41 14.89
CA ASP A 5 9.49 11.13 15.42
C ASP A 5 8.28 10.38 16.01
N VAL A 6 7.39 9.92 15.13
CA VAL A 6 6.32 9.00 15.49
C VAL A 6 7.05 7.78 16.00
N LYS A 7 6.87 7.48 17.29
CA LYS A 7 7.34 6.24 17.92
C LYS A 7 6.72 5.05 17.18
N SER A 8 7.34 4.67 16.08
CA SER A 8 6.95 3.53 15.28
C SER A 8 7.77 2.34 15.73
N LYS A 9 7.11 1.48 16.49
CA LYS A 9 7.70 0.25 17.01
C LYS A 9 7.80 -0.82 15.93
N PHE A 10 6.91 -0.79 14.93
CA PHE A 10 6.81 -1.84 13.93
C PHE A 10 6.96 -1.31 12.50
N LEU A 11 6.30 -0.21 12.13
CA LEU A 11 6.31 0.30 10.76
C LEU A 11 7.73 0.68 10.28
N ASN A 12 8.62 1.11 11.19
CA ASN A 12 10.02 1.38 10.87
C ASN A 12 10.84 0.14 10.47
N HIS A 13 10.39 -1.05 10.84
CA HIS A 13 11.08 -2.32 10.61
C HIS A 13 10.38 -3.21 9.58
N ILE A 14 9.22 -2.79 9.07
CA ILE A 14 8.47 -3.51 8.06
C ILE A 14 8.53 -2.72 6.77
N ASN A 15 9.35 -3.19 5.85
CA ASN A 15 9.46 -2.68 4.49
C ASN A 15 8.85 -3.63 3.47
N SER A 16 8.64 -4.91 3.81
CA SER A 16 8.09 -5.91 2.89
C SER A 16 6.94 -6.74 3.48
N PRO A 17 6.06 -7.34 2.64
CA PRO A 17 5.06 -8.30 3.11
C PRO A 17 5.65 -9.52 3.82
N LYS A 18 6.90 -9.89 3.49
CA LYS A 18 7.60 -10.99 4.17
C LYS A 18 7.86 -10.66 5.64
N GLU A 19 8.35 -9.45 5.92
CA GLU A 19 8.59 -8.98 7.29
C GLU A 19 7.27 -8.79 8.05
N LEU A 20 6.22 -8.31 7.37
CA LEU A 20 4.88 -8.20 7.95
C LEU A 20 4.38 -9.56 8.47
N ARG A 21 4.58 -10.64 7.72
CA ARG A 21 4.16 -12.00 8.10
C ARG A 21 4.93 -12.59 9.28
N LEU A 22 6.08 -12.02 9.64
CA LEU A 22 6.85 -12.43 10.83
C LEU A 22 6.28 -11.84 12.12
N LEU A 23 5.37 -10.86 12.04
CA LEU A 23 4.73 -10.31 13.23
C LEU A 23 3.70 -11.26 13.84
N ASN A 24 3.55 -11.18 15.16
CA ASN A 24 2.43 -11.83 15.83
C ASN A 24 1.13 -11.10 15.50
N GLN A 25 0.03 -11.84 15.38
CA GLN A 25 -1.29 -11.27 15.10
C GLN A 25 -1.72 -10.20 16.12
N LYS A 26 -1.31 -10.34 17.39
CA LYS A 26 -1.56 -9.36 18.46
C LYS A 26 -0.90 -7.99 18.23
N ASP A 27 0.15 -7.94 17.41
CA ASP A 27 0.92 -6.73 17.12
C ASP A 27 0.35 -5.98 15.88
N LEU A 28 -0.51 -6.63 15.09
CA LEU A 28 -1.12 -6.04 13.87
C LEU A 28 -1.98 -4.80 14.14
N PRO A 29 -2.81 -4.73 15.22
CA PRO A 29 -3.56 -3.51 15.52
C PRO A 29 -2.66 -2.31 15.80
N GLN A 30 -1.50 -2.54 16.43
CA GLN A 30 -0.52 -1.50 16.70
C GLN A 30 0.15 -1.04 15.39
N LEU A 31 0.49 -1.96 14.48
CA LEU A 31 0.96 -1.61 13.14
C LEU A 31 -0.07 -0.79 12.36
N ALA A 32 -1.36 -1.16 12.43
CA ALA A 32 -2.43 -0.42 11.77
C ALA A 32 -2.53 1.02 12.26
N ARG A 33 -2.35 1.24 13.58
CA ARG A 33 -2.30 2.59 14.16
C ARG A 33 -1.10 3.38 13.63
N GLU A 34 0.10 2.79 13.64
CA GLU A 34 1.31 3.46 13.13
C GLU A 34 1.21 3.79 11.64
N LEU A 35 0.69 2.88 10.83
CA LEU A 35 0.46 3.10 9.40
C LEU A 35 -0.54 4.22 9.15
N ARG A 36 -1.61 4.27 9.94
CA ARG A 36 -2.61 5.34 9.89
C ARG A 36 -2.01 6.70 10.21
N GLU A 37 -1.25 6.80 11.31
CA GLU A 37 -0.55 8.02 11.71
C GLU A 37 0.41 8.49 10.61
N PHE A 38 1.21 7.59 10.04
CA PHE A 38 2.11 7.90 8.94
C PHE A 38 1.39 8.42 7.68
N ILE A 39 0.26 7.82 7.30
CA ILE A 39 -0.55 8.30 6.16
C ILE A 39 -1.11 9.69 6.45
N ILE A 40 -1.61 9.93 7.68
CA ILE A 40 -2.13 11.24 8.09
C ILE A 40 -1.03 12.29 7.99
N ASP A 41 0.17 12.04 8.52
CA ASP A 41 1.28 13.00 8.50
C ASP A 41 1.69 13.40 7.07
N ILE A 42 1.75 12.43 6.16
CA ILE A 42 2.15 12.69 4.76
C ILE A 42 1.08 13.44 3.98
N VAL A 43 -0.20 13.15 4.23
CA VAL A 43 -1.31 13.85 3.55
C VAL A 43 -1.61 15.19 4.23
N ALA A 44 -1.32 15.37 5.52
CA ALA A 44 -1.43 16.67 6.17
C ALA A 44 -0.48 17.70 5.54
N THR A 45 0.64 17.24 4.99
CA THR A 45 1.62 18.09 4.27
C THR A 45 1.38 18.18 2.76
N LYS A 46 0.39 17.44 2.20
CA LYS A 46 0.15 17.33 0.75
C LYS A 46 -1.31 17.07 0.39
N GLU A 47 -1.82 17.71 -0.67
CA GLU A 47 -3.15 17.39 -1.20
C GLU A 47 -3.24 15.91 -1.67
N GLY A 48 -4.25 15.17 -1.17
CA GLY A 48 -4.42 13.74 -1.50
C GLY A 48 -5.70 13.09 -0.94
N HIS A 49 -5.95 11.85 -1.34
CA HIS A 49 -7.15 11.07 -0.97
C HIS A 49 -7.05 10.46 0.44
N LEU A 50 -7.16 11.31 1.47
CA LEU A 50 -7.03 10.92 2.87
C LEU A 50 -8.07 9.87 3.30
N GLY A 51 -9.36 10.14 3.08
CA GLY A 51 -10.44 9.30 3.62
C GLY A 51 -10.46 7.86 3.08
N ALA A 52 -10.18 7.69 1.79
CA ALA A 52 -10.20 6.37 1.15
C ALA A 52 -9.05 5.47 1.63
N SER A 53 -7.86 6.05 1.81
CA SER A 53 -6.69 5.29 2.27
C SER A 53 -6.76 4.92 3.76
N LEU A 54 -7.35 5.77 4.61
CA LEU A 54 -7.51 5.46 6.04
C LEU A 54 -8.52 4.35 6.31
N GLY A 55 -9.54 4.20 5.44
CA GLY A 55 -10.60 3.20 5.59
C GLY A 55 -10.18 1.77 5.22
N VAL A 56 -9.04 1.59 4.57
CA VAL A 56 -8.55 0.27 4.12
C VAL A 56 -7.25 -0.17 4.78
N VAL A 57 -6.79 0.52 5.82
CA VAL A 57 -5.52 0.22 6.51
C VAL A 57 -5.49 -1.21 7.02
N GLU A 58 -6.50 -1.61 7.81
CA GLU A 58 -6.60 -2.94 8.38
C GLU A 58 -6.76 -4.01 7.30
N LEU A 59 -7.57 -3.72 6.27
CA LEU A 59 -7.77 -4.61 5.13
C LEU A 59 -6.45 -4.86 4.39
N THR A 60 -5.69 -3.79 4.14
CA THR A 60 -4.38 -3.87 3.47
C THR A 60 -3.41 -4.75 4.25
N ILE A 61 -3.34 -4.56 5.57
CA ILE A 61 -2.49 -5.36 6.45
C ILE A 61 -2.93 -6.83 6.40
N ALA A 62 -4.23 -7.10 6.54
CA ALA A 62 -4.76 -8.46 6.51
C ALA A 62 -4.46 -9.16 5.17
N LEU A 63 -4.63 -8.47 4.05
CA LEU A 63 -4.34 -9.01 2.72
C LEU A 63 -2.85 -9.39 2.58
N HIS A 64 -1.92 -8.51 2.92
CA HIS A 64 -0.49 -8.82 2.83
C HIS A 64 0.01 -9.81 3.89
N TYR A 65 -0.72 -9.94 5.00
CA TYR A 65 -0.44 -10.92 6.04
C TYR A 65 -0.87 -12.33 5.62
N VAL A 66 -2.01 -12.46 4.94
CA VAL A 66 -2.58 -13.76 4.53
C VAL A 66 -2.04 -14.22 3.18
N PHE A 67 -1.96 -13.32 2.20
CA PHE A 67 -1.52 -13.66 0.84
C PHE A 67 -0.02 -13.50 0.65
N ASN A 68 0.57 -14.39 -0.14
CA ASN A 68 1.98 -14.39 -0.48
C ASN A 68 2.27 -13.49 -1.69
N THR A 69 2.00 -12.18 -1.57
CA THR A 69 2.39 -11.21 -2.61
C THR A 69 3.92 -11.12 -2.71
N PRO A 70 4.53 -11.05 -3.92
CA PRO A 70 3.87 -10.83 -5.22
C PRO A 70 3.48 -12.10 -5.98
N ASP A 71 3.69 -13.30 -5.43
CA ASP A 71 3.29 -14.55 -6.09
C ASP A 71 1.75 -14.59 -6.22
N ASP A 72 1.07 -14.27 -5.13
CA ASP A 72 -0.36 -13.97 -5.13
C ASP A 72 -0.63 -12.57 -5.66
N GLN A 73 -1.61 -12.48 -6.55
CA GLN A 73 -1.88 -11.31 -7.36
C GLN A 73 -2.96 -10.46 -6.69
N LEU A 74 -2.56 -9.30 -6.15
CA LEU A 74 -3.46 -8.37 -5.49
C LEU A 74 -3.79 -7.19 -6.41
N ILE A 75 -5.08 -6.95 -6.63
CA ILE A 75 -5.57 -5.86 -7.51
C ILE A 75 -6.39 -4.88 -6.67
N TRP A 76 -6.03 -3.60 -6.74
CA TRP A 76 -6.79 -2.49 -6.14
C TRP A 76 -7.60 -1.77 -7.22
N ASP A 77 -8.94 -1.76 -7.16
CA ASP A 77 -9.75 -0.99 -8.11
C ASP A 77 -9.58 0.52 -7.88
N VAL A 78 -9.54 1.32 -8.94
CA VAL A 78 -9.19 2.76 -8.95
C VAL A 78 -7.76 3.04 -8.47
N GLY A 79 -7.40 2.63 -7.25
CA GLY A 79 -6.05 2.68 -6.69
C GLY A 79 -5.79 3.81 -5.68
N HIS A 80 -6.74 4.72 -5.48
CA HIS A 80 -6.61 5.86 -4.55
C HIS A 80 -6.54 5.48 -3.07
N GLN A 81 -6.95 4.25 -2.75
CA GLN A 81 -6.93 3.67 -1.40
C GLN A 81 -5.64 2.87 -1.12
N ALA A 82 -4.79 2.67 -2.13
CA ALA A 82 -3.64 1.76 -2.04
C ALA A 82 -2.39 2.38 -1.38
N TYR A 83 -2.53 3.45 -0.59
CA TYR A 83 -1.37 4.08 0.07
C TYR A 83 -0.71 3.13 1.07
N GLY A 84 -1.51 2.45 1.90
CA GLY A 84 -1.02 1.41 2.81
C GLY A 84 -0.28 0.30 2.06
N HIS A 85 -0.82 -0.10 0.90
CA HIS A 85 -0.20 -1.14 0.05
C HIS A 85 1.19 -0.70 -0.39
N LYS A 86 1.33 0.52 -0.93
CA LYS A 86 2.64 1.07 -1.34
C LYS A 86 3.63 1.11 -0.18
N ILE A 87 3.18 1.60 0.98
CA ILE A 87 4.04 1.73 2.16
C ILE A 87 4.57 0.36 2.63
N LEU A 88 3.73 -0.67 2.66
CA LEU A 88 4.09 -2.03 3.10
C LEU A 88 4.82 -2.86 2.01
N THR A 89 4.98 -2.32 0.81
CA THR A 89 5.63 -2.96 -0.35
C THR A 89 6.80 -2.12 -0.84
N GLU A 90 7.76 -1.92 0.06
CA GLU A 90 9.12 -1.38 -0.17
C GLU A 90 9.19 0.11 -0.53
N ARG A 91 8.05 0.82 -0.51
CA ARG A 91 7.98 2.23 -0.95
C ARG A 91 7.78 3.24 0.16
N ARG A 92 7.87 2.84 1.44
CA ARG A 92 7.71 3.73 2.60
C ARG A 92 8.64 4.95 2.56
N GLU A 93 9.94 4.72 2.35
CA GLU A 93 10.96 5.79 2.36
C GLU A 93 10.70 6.82 1.26
N ASN A 94 10.32 6.37 0.07
CA ASN A 94 10.07 7.22 -1.09
C ASN A 94 8.63 7.78 -1.11
N PHE A 95 7.75 7.39 -0.18
CA PHE A 95 6.33 7.76 -0.18
C PHE A 95 6.12 9.28 -0.04
N HIS A 96 7.09 9.98 0.55
CA HIS A 96 7.11 11.44 0.60
C HIS A 96 7.24 12.12 -0.77
N THR A 97 7.47 11.38 -1.86
CA THR A 97 7.45 11.88 -3.24
C THR A 97 6.11 11.63 -3.95
N ASN A 98 5.13 11.02 -3.26
CA ASN A 98 3.83 10.68 -3.83
C ASN A 98 3.17 11.89 -4.52
N ARG A 99 2.67 11.67 -5.74
CA ARG A 99 2.02 12.64 -6.65
C ARG A 99 2.91 13.82 -7.09
N GLN A 100 4.22 13.73 -6.93
CA GLN A 100 5.15 14.73 -7.46
C GLN A 100 5.65 14.32 -8.85
N LEU A 101 6.07 15.30 -9.64
CA LEU A 101 6.77 15.05 -10.90
C LEU A 101 8.03 14.22 -10.62
N ASN A 102 8.20 13.10 -11.33
CA ASN A 102 9.26 12.10 -11.12
C ASN A 102 9.24 11.38 -9.75
N GLY A 103 8.17 11.53 -8.98
CA GLY A 103 7.95 10.80 -7.74
C GLY A 103 7.06 9.57 -7.92
N ILE A 104 6.63 9.00 -6.79
CA ILE A 104 5.70 7.86 -6.75
C ILE A 104 4.32 8.27 -7.27
N SER A 105 3.70 7.38 -8.05
CA SER A 105 2.33 7.55 -8.54
C SER A 105 1.32 7.50 -7.40
N GLY A 106 0.26 8.33 -7.47
CA GLY A 106 -0.89 8.25 -6.56
C GLY A 106 -1.73 6.98 -6.69
N PHE A 107 -1.40 6.12 -7.65
CA PHE A 107 -2.09 4.88 -7.99
C PHE A 107 -1.09 3.74 -8.19
N PRO A 108 -1.48 2.47 -7.98
CA PRO A 108 -0.69 1.31 -8.39
C PRO A 108 -0.28 1.38 -9.87
N LYS A 109 1.00 1.19 -10.14
CA LYS A 109 1.61 1.25 -11.45
C LYS A 109 2.60 0.09 -11.59
N ARG A 110 2.34 -0.83 -12.52
CA ARG A 110 3.20 -2.01 -12.79
C ARG A 110 4.68 -1.70 -12.97
N SER A 111 5.02 -0.57 -13.60
CA SER A 111 6.40 -0.16 -13.82
C SER A 111 7.09 0.40 -12.55
N GLU A 112 6.34 0.64 -11.48
CA GLU A 112 6.83 1.20 -10.21
C GLU A 112 7.15 0.09 -9.19
N SER A 113 6.40 -1.02 -9.21
CA SER A 113 6.55 -2.09 -8.24
C SER A 113 6.03 -3.43 -8.76
N VAL A 114 6.72 -4.51 -8.38
CA VAL A 114 6.29 -5.90 -8.64
C VAL A 114 5.00 -6.27 -7.89
N TYR A 115 4.64 -5.51 -6.86
CA TYR A 115 3.42 -5.73 -6.08
C TYR A 115 2.18 -5.04 -6.68
N ASP A 116 2.37 -4.18 -7.70
CA ASP A 116 1.29 -3.48 -8.38
C ASP A 116 0.82 -4.29 -9.61
N THR A 117 0.03 -5.33 -9.38
CA THR A 117 -0.45 -6.30 -10.41
C THR A 117 -1.08 -5.66 -11.65
N PHE A 118 -1.82 -4.56 -11.48
CA PHE A 118 -2.54 -3.90 -12.57
C PHE A 118 -2.44 -2.38 -12.45
N GLY A 119 -2.25 -1.71 -13.59
CA GLY A 119 -2.27 -0.24 -13.64
C GLY A 119 -3.71 0.25 -13.60
N VAL A 120 -4.07 0.99 -12.55
CA VAL A 120 -5.43 1.49 -12.34
C VAL A 120 -5.48 3.01 -12.34
N GLY A 121 -6.67 3.56 -12.63
CA GLY A 121 -6.93 5.00 -12.66
C GLY A 121 -8.40 5.32 -12.97
N HIS A 122 -9.10 4.45 -13.70
CA HIS A 122 -10.55 4.48 -13.86
C HIS A 122 -11.20 3.38 -13.01
N ALA A 123 -12.37 3.67 -12.44
CA ALA A 123 -13.15 2.72 -11.65
C ALA A 123 -13.69 1.56 -12.50
N SER A 124 -14.00 0.45 -11.84
CA SER A 124 -14.64 -0.74 -12.43
C SER A 124 -13.76 -1.56 -13.37
N THR A 125 -12.43 -1.40 -13.27
CA THR A 125 -11.47 -2.16 -14.09
C THR A 125 -10.96 -3.43 -13.40
N SER A 126 -11.13 -3.53 -12.07
CA SER A 126 -10.56 -4.60 -11.24
C SER A 126 -11.07 -6.00 -11.56
N ILE A 127 -12.39 -6.18 -11.72
CA ILE A 127 -13.00 -7.51 -11.95
C ILE A 127 -12.57 -8.08 -13.30
N SER A 128 -12.59 -7.25 -14.35
CA SER A 128 -12.13 -7.65 -15.69
C SER A 128 -10.62 -7.93 -15.71
N ALA A 129 -9.81 -7.16 -14.97
CA ALA A 129 -8.38 -7.41 -14.82
C ALA A 129 -8.09 -8.72 -14.08
N ALA A 130 -8.82 -9.01 -12.99
CA ALA A 130 -8.71 -10.25 -12.25
C ALA A 130 -9.08 -11.47 -13.12
N LEU A 131 -10.16 -11.37 -13.89
CA LEU A 131 -10.56 -12.43 -14.83
C LEU A 131 -9.50 -12.67 -15.91
N GLY A 132 -8.96 -11.59 -16.50
CA GLY A 132 -7.91 -11.69 -17.52
C GLY A 132 -6.62 -12.29 -16.99
N TRP A 133 -6.25 -12.02 -15.73
CA TRP A 133 -5.06 -12.58 -15.10
C TRP A 133 -5.21 -14.06 -14.70
N GLN A 134 -6.43 -14.48 -14.36
CA GLN A 134 -6.75 -15.88 -14.04
C GLN A 134 -6.74 -16.79 -15.29
N LEU A 135 -6.91 -16.22 -16.48
CA LEU A 135 -6.85 -16.96 -17.73
C LEU A 135 -5.39 -17.23 -18.15
N PRO A 136 -5.08 -18.39 -18.74
CA PRO A 136 -3.74 -18.71 -19.20
C PRO A 136 -3.26 -17.64 -20.18
N GLN A 137 -2.13 -17.01 -19.83
CA GLN A 137 -1.37 -16.18 -20.76
C GLN A 137 -0.54 -17.17 -21.59
N ASN A 138 -1.12 -17.67 -22.70
CA ASN A 138 -0.43 -18.56 -23.64
C ASN A 138 0.85 -17.92 -24.19
#